data_AF-A0A7Z9L7M9-F1
#
_entry.id   AF-A0A7Z9L7M9-F1
#
_cell.length_a   1.000
_cell.length_b   1.000
_cell.length_c   1.000
_cell.angle_alpha   90.00
_cell.angle_beta   90.00
_cell.angle_gamma   90.00
#
_symmetry.space_group_name_H-M   'P 1'
#
loop_
_entity.id
_entity.type
_entity.pdbx_description
1 polymer ?
#
loop_
_entity_poly.entity_id
_entity_poly.type
_entity_poly.pdbx_seq_one_letter_code
_entity_poly.pdbx_strand_id
1 'polypeptide(L)'
;MFTAHAGNRTWRFALLLALSSILVSGLPVKLRVLQSAEPLAAEGIVGVPEGTIAATDWPWWRGPHRNGIAPASARPPVEWSESKNLLWKTPIPGRGHSSPTVVGKRVFLTTADEVKKRQLALCFDRATGKLLWQVQLHQGGFDHNNKKNSFASSTIACDGQRLFVVFWNQGAIWTTALDLQGERLWQVKVADFVSHQGYSASPVIYQNLVVVAADSKGKGTSCLLAMDRQTGKEVWQIKRPKMPNYVSPIIFKLAGKDQLLMAGCELMSGFDPRTGKVIWECPGSTTECVGSVVASQGLVFASGGYPKHETLCVRADGSNEILWRNRVKVYVPSLLAYQGYVYAVTDNGVTYCWEARTGKEMWKDRLPGGFSA
;
A
#
# COMPACT_ATOMS: atom_id res chain seq x y z
N MET A 1 -29.67 0.06 -7.59
CA MET A 1 -30.41 0.21 -8.85
C MET A 1 -29.39 0.53 -9.93
N PHE A 2 -28.93 -0.46 -10.70
CA PHE A 2 -28.39 -0.38 -12.06
C PHE A 2 -28.10 -1.81 -12.52
N THR A 3 -28.83 -2.25 -13.52
CA THR A 3 -28.70 -3.51 -14.26
C THR A 3 -27.94 -3.24 -15.56
N ALA A 4 -26.97 -4.08 -15.90
CA ALA A 4 -26.37 -4.12 -17.24
C ALA A 4 -26.43 -5.56 -17.75
N HIS A 5 -27.10 -5.76 -18.88
CA HIS A 5 -27.16 -7.01 -19.64
C HIS A 5 -26.11 -6.98 -20.74
N ALA A 6 -25.36 -8.08 -20.91
CA ALA A 6 -24.57 -8.31 -22.12
C ALA A 6 -24.48 -9.82 -22.45
N GLY A 7 -25.24 -10.19 -23.49
CA GLY A 7 -24.93 -11.10 -24.60
C GLY A 7 -23.93 -12.25 -24.46
N ASN A 8 -24.48 -13.47 -24.58
CA ASN A 8 -23.95 -14.70 -25.17
C ASN A 8 -22.55 -14.68 -25.84
N ARG A 9 -21.71 -15.66 -25.47
CA ARG A 9 -21.37 -16.82 -26.33
C ARG A 9 -20.54 -17.86 -25.56
N THR A 10 -21.02 -19.10 -25.65
CA THR A 10 -20.55 -20.33 -25.03
C THR A 10 -19.35 -20.94 -25.77
N TRP A 11 -18.39 -21.48 -25.02
CA TRP A 11 -17.49 -22.55 -25.49
C TRP A 11 -17.36 -23.61 -24.39
N ARG A 12 -17.75 -24.84 -24.71
CA ARG A 12 -17.63 -26.03 -23.85
C ARG A 12 -16.37 -26.80 -24.25
N PHE A 13 -15.56 -27.25 -23.31
CA PHE A 13 -14.78 -28.48 -23.46
C PHE A 13 -14.67 -29.22 -22.13
N ALA A 14 -14.74 -30.55 -22.25
CA ALA A 14 -15.13 -31.50 -21.23
C ALA A 14 -13.97 -32.07 -20.40
N LEU A 15 -14.37 -32.56 -19.23
CA LEU A 15 -13.64 -33.29 -18.19
C LEU A 15 -13.20 -34.69 -18.67
N LEU A 16 -12.12 -35.23 -18.09
CA LEU A 16 -11.93 -36.67 -17.92
C LEU A 16 -11.09 -36.95 -16.67
N LEU A 17 -11.74 -37.59 -15.69
CA LEU A 17 -11.19 -38.15 -14.47
C LEU A 17 -10.94 -39.65 -14.69
N ALA A 18 -9.88 -40.19 -14.09
CA ALA A 18 -9.78 -41.62 -13.81
C ALA A 18 -9.07 -41.82 -12.45
N LEU A 19 -9.81 -42.39 -11.51
CA LEU A 19 -9.35 -42.95 -10.24
C LEU A 19 -9.14 -44.45 -10.41
N SER A 20 -8.14 -45.02 -9.75
CA SER A 20 -8.23 -46.42 -9.31
C SER A 20 -7.48 -46.63 -7.99
N SER A 21 -8.14 -47.37 -7.13
CA SER A 21 -7.83 -47.73 -5.75
C SER A 21 -7.55 -49.23 -5.68
N ILE A 22 -6.61 -49.67 -4.83
CA ILE A 22 -6.50 -51.08 -4.43
C ILE A 22 -6.25 -51.16 -2.91
N LEU A 23 -7.09 -51.97 -2.26
CA LEU A 23 -7.09 -52.36 -0.85
C LEU A 23 -6.87 -53.88 -0.81
N VAL A 24 -6.00 -54.38 0.07
CA VAL A 24 -5.91 -55.82 0.39
C VAL A 24 -5.67 -56.02 1.90
N SER A 25 -6.47 -56.97 2.43
CA SER A 25 -6.50 -57.69 3.73
C SER A 25 -5.16 -57.92 4.46
N GLY A 26 -5.04 -58.10 5.78
CA GLY A 26 -5.98 -58.50 6.84
C GLY A 26 -5.67 -59.93 7.38
N LEU A 27 -5.11 -60.06 8.60
CA LEU A 27 -5.32 -61.12 9.65
C LEU A 27 -4.24 -61.03 10.77
N PRO A 28 -4.46 -61.59 12.01
CA PRO A 28 -4.31 -60.86 13.28
C PRO A 28 -3.22 -61.40 14.22
N VAL A 29 -2.74 -60.58 15.17
CA VAL A 29 -1.93 -61.05 16.33
C VAL A 29 -2.33 -60.28 17.62
N LYS A 30 -2.31 -61.03 18.73
CA LYS A 30 -2.87 -60.79 20.08
C LYS A 30 -2.37 -59.52 20.80
N LEU A 31 -3.30 -58.88 21.52
CA LEU A 31 -3.04 -57.82 22.50
C LEU A 31 -2.21 -58.30 23.71
N ARG A 32 -1.20 -57.53 24.09
CA ARG A 32 -0.67 -57.42 25.45
C ARG A 32 -0.75 -55.94 25.85
N VAL A 33 -1.52 -55.65 26.88
CA VAL A 33 -1.63 -54.31 27.48
C VAL A 33 -0.45 -54.10 28.41
N LEU A 34 0.39 -53.11 28.11
CA LEU A 34 1.33 -52.52 29.07
C LEU A 34 1.14 -51.00 29.01
N GLN A 35 0.79 -50.43 30.16
CA GLN A 35 0.58 -49.01 30.37
C GLN A 35 1.93 -48.28 30.46
N SER A 36 2.13 -47.29 29.60
CA SER A 36 2.71 -45.96 29.91
C SER A 36 2.89 -45.20 28.59
N ALA A 37 1.97 -44.27 28.30
CA ALA A 37 2.08 -43.40 27.13
C ALA A 37 2.98 -42.21 27.48
N GLU A 38 4.24 -42.26 27.05
CA GLU A 38 4.99 -41.06 26.72
C GLU A 38 4.44 -40.49 25.39
N PRO A 39 4.29 -39.18 25.23
CA PRO A 39 3.82 -38.63 23.97
C PRO A 39 4.84 -38.91 22.87
N LEU A 40 4.41 -39.67 21.85
CA LEU A 40 5.13 -39.84 20.60
C LEU A 40 5.52 -38.47 20.03
N ALA A 41 6.80 -38.30 19.73
CA ALA A 41 7.29 -37.23 18.90
C ALA A 41 6.50 -37.25 17.58
N ALA A 42 5.75 -36.18 17.32
CA ALA A 42 5.12 -35.96 16.03
C ALA A 42 6.23 -35.76 14.99
N GLU A 43 6.45 -36.76 14.16
CA GLU A 43 7.20 -36.59 12.93
C GLU A 43 6.48 -35.57 12.03
N GLY A 44 7.19 -34.48 11.73
CA GLY A 44 7.14 -33.85 10.41
C GLY A 44 5.86 -33.11 10.01
N ILE A 45 5.42 -32.12 10.80
CA ILE A 45 4.88 -30.91 10.17
C ILE A 45 6.10 -30.06 9.85
N VAL A 46 6.56 -30.09 8.60
CA VAL A 46 7.40 -29.01 8.08
C VAL A 46 6.56 -27.74 8.21
N GLY A 47 6.78 -26.99 9.29
CA GLY A 47 6.15 -25.71 9.51
C GLY A 47 6.41 -24.85 8.28
N VAL A 48 5.37 -24.51 7.54
CA VAL A 48 5.45 -23.40 6.59
C VAL A 48 5.94 -22.21 7.41
N PRO A 49 7.06 -21.55 7.07
CA PRO A 49 7.57 -20.46 7.89
C PRO A 49 6.48 -19.40 8.04
N GLU A 50 5.98 -19.21 9.26
CA GLU A 50 5.26 -18.00 9.60
C GLU A 50 6.27 -16.86 9.44
N GLY A 51 6.10 -16.03 8.41
CA GLY A 51 7.06 -14.96 8.13
C GLY A 51 7.36 -14.61 6.69
N THR A 52 6.75 -15.28 5.69
CA THR A 52 7.02 -14.99 4.26
C THR A 52 5.80 -14.43 3.56
N ILE A 53 5.98 -13.29 2.87
CA ILE A 53 4.99 -12.71 1.96
C ILE A 53 4.83 -13.63 0.76
N ALA A 54 3.63 -14.16 0.55
CA ALA A 54 3.33 -15.00 -0.61
C ALA A 54 3.13 -14.15 -1.88
N ALA A 55 3.27 -14.76 -3.05
CA ALA A 55 3.06 -14.07 -4.34
C ALA A 55 1.62 -13.52 -4.52
N THR A 56 0.66 -14.05 -3.76
CA THR A 56 -0.74 -13.63 -3.76
C THR A 56 -1.08 -12.62 -2.66
N ASP A 57 -0.09 -12.19 -1.88
CA ASP A 57 -0.27 -11.22 -0.81
C ASP A 57 -0.18 -9.78 -1.33
N TRP A 58 -0.80 -8.87 -0.59
CA TRP A 58 -0.79 -7.43 -0.81
C TRP A 58 -0.27 -6.73 0.45
N PRO A 59 1.05 -6.78 0.69
CA PRO A 59 1.65 -6.48 2.00
C PRO A 59 1.73 -4.99 2.35
N TRP A 60 1.53 -4.08 1.40
CA TRP A 60 1.71 -2.64 1.59
C TRP A 60 1.02 -1.84 0.47
N TRP A 61 1.07 -0.50 0.59
CA TRP A 61 0.55 0.43 -0.41
C TRP A 61 1.00 0.05 -1.83
N ARG A 62 0.02 -0.06 -2.75
CA ARG A 62 0.21 -0.46 -4.15
C ARG A 62 0.79 -1.86 -4.39
N GLY A 63 0.73 -2.74 -3.39
CA GLY A 63 0.94 -4.17 -3.55
C GLY A 63 2.41 -4.58 -3.63
N PRO A 64 2.69 -5.89 -3.81
CA PRO A 64 4.04 -6.46 -3.63
C PRO A 64 5.10 -5.82 -4.54
N HIS A 65 4.69 -5.38 -5.74
CA HIS A 65 5.56 -4.71 -6.71
C HIS A 65 5.43 -3.18 -6.71
N ARG A 66 4.61 -2.61 -5.83
CA ARG A 66 4.40 -1.16 -5.65
C ARG A 66 3.84 -0.43 -6.88
N ASN A 67 3.51 -1.18 -7.92
CA ASN A 67 2.98 -0.66 -9.17
C ASN A 67 1.45 -0.56 -9.19
N GLY A 68 0.76 -1.09 -8.17
CA GLY A 68 -0.70 -1.11 -8.11
C GLY A 68 -1.32 -2.13 -9.06
N ILE A 69 -0.55 -3.14 -9.49
CA ILE A 69 -0.98 -4.17 -10.45
C ILE A 69 -1.02 -5.51 -9.74
N ALA A 70 -2.16 -6.19 -9.81
CA ALA A 70 -2.31 -7.57 -9.35
C ALA A 70 -1.59 -8.55 -10.29
N PRO A 71 -1.20 -9.75 -9.82
CA PRO A 71 -0.61 -10.78 -10.69
C PRO A 71 -1.50 -11.10 -11.90
N ALA A 72 -0.90 -11.45 -13.03
CA ALA A 72 -1.64 -11.78 -14.26
C ALA A 72 -2.60 -13.00 -14.10
N SER A 73 -2.34 -13.85 -13.11
CA SER A 73 -3.21 -14.96 -12.72
C SER A 73 -4.43 -14.53 -11.91
N ALA A 74 -4.47 -13.29 -11.39
CA ALA A 74 -5.59 -12.78 -10.64
C ALA A 74 -6.86 -12.74 -11.52
N ARG A 75 -8.00 -13.04 -10.90
CA ARG A 75 -9.33 -13.03 -11.53
C ARG A 75 -10.30 -12.25 -10.63
N PRO A 76 -10.13 -10.93 -10.49
CA PRO A 76 -11.04 -10.15 -9.66
C PRO A 76 -12.45 -10.20 -10.24
N PRO A 77 -13.50 -10.27 -9.40
CA PRO A 77 -14.86 -10.22 -9.89
C PRO A 77 -15.14 -8.85 -10.53
N VAL A 78 -15.72 -8.86 -11.73
CA VAL A 78 -16.11 -7.64 -12.47
C VAL A 78 -17.53 -7.17 -12.15
N GLU A 79 -18.27 -7.96 -11.39
CA GLU A 79 -19.60 -7.64 -10.87
C GLU A 79 -19.65 -8.00 -9.39
N TRP A 80 -20.24 -7.13 -8.57
CA TRP A 80 -20.37 -7.36 -7.14
C TRP A 80 -21.65 -6.74 -6.61
N SER A 81 -22.24 -7.37 -5.59
CA SER A 81 -23.36 -6.84 -4.80
C SER A 81 -23.34 -7.47 -3.42
N GLU A 82 -24.25 -7.07 -2.53
CA GLU A 82 -24.45 -7.74 -1.23
C GLU A 82 -24.81 -9.24 -1.38
N SER A 83 -25.25 -9.69 -2.56
CA SER A 83 -25.63 -11.08 -2.84
C SER A 83 -24.79 -11.78 -3.91
N LYS A 84 -23.85 -11.09 -4.56
CA LYS A 84 -23.05 -11.63 -5.66
C LYS A 84 -21.57 -11.31 -5.47
N ASN A 85 -20.73 -12.35 -5.53
CA ASN A 85 -19.28 -12.25 -5.40
C ASN A 85 -18.79 -11.56 -4.10
N LEU A 86 -19.62 -11.53 -3.05
CA LEU A 86 -19.27 -11.08 -1.71
C LEU A 86 -19.09 -12.30 -0.80
N LEU A 87 -17.90 -12.47 -0.22
CA LEU A 87 -17.61 -13.57 0.70
C LEU A 87 -18.02 -13.24 2.14
N TRP A 88 -17.73 -12.02 2.60
CA TRP A 88 -18.06 -11.55 3.93
C TRP A 88 -18.06 -10.02 3.97
N LYS A 89 -18.69 -9.47 5.01
CA LYS A 89 -18.71 -8.04 5.32
C LYS A 89 -18.65 -7.86 6.83
N THR A 90 -17.77 -6.98 7.29
CA THR A 90 -17.54 -6.73 8.72
C THR A 90 -17.61 -5.23 9.01
N PRO A 91 -18.34 -4.79 10.05
CA PRO A 91 -18.32 -3.39 10.46
C PRO A 91 -16.93 -3.00 10.98
N ILE A 92 -16.44 -1.85 10.52
CA ILE A 92 -15.17 -1.26 10.97
C ILE A 92 -15.48 -0.12 11.95
N PRO A 93 -14.85 -0.06 13.13
CA PRO A 93 -15.05 1.05 14.05
C PRO A 93 -14.45 2.34 13.46
N GLY A 94 -15.15 3.46 13.59
CA GLY A 94 -14.65 4.75 13.14
C GLY A 94 -14.56 4.88 11.63
N ARG A 95 -13.57 5.66 11.16
CA ARG A 95 -13.33 5.96 9.75
C ARG A 95 -11.83 5.91 9.45
N GLY A 96 -11.48 5.35 8.30
CA GLY A 96 -10.12 5.33 7.76
C GLY A 96 -10.15 5.25 6.23
N HIS A 97 -9.13 5.81 5.58
CA HIS A 97 -8.94 5.71 4.12
C HIS A 97 -7.78 4.77 3.76
N SER A 98 -7.18 4.10 4.74
CA SER A 98 -6.15 3.11 4.50
C SER A 98 -6.66 2.00 3.59
N SER A 99 -5.80 1.55 2.66
CA SER A 99 -6.08 0.33 1.91
C SER A 99 -5.91 -0.89 2.82
N PRO A 100 -6.69 -1.97 2.62
CA PRO A 100 -6.44 -3.22 3.31
C PRO A 100 -5.07 -3.81 2.91
N THR A 101 -4.31 -4.25 3.90
CA THR A 101 -3.09 -5.02 3.71
C THR A 101 -3.38 -6.49 3.94
N VAL A 102 -3.08 -7.34 2.97
CA VAL A 102 -3.42 -8.77 2.98
C VAL A 102 -2.15 -9.59 2.99
N VAL A 103 -1.90 -10.34 4.06
CA VAL A 103 -0.72 -11.23 4.16
C VAL A 103 -1.15 -12.57 4.75
N GLY A 104 -0.91 -13.65 3.98
CA GLY A 104 -1.33 -15.00 4.32
C GLY A 104 -2.84 -15.07 4.61
N LYS A 105 -3.18 -15.47 5.83
CA LYS A 105 -4.56 -15.63 6.32
C LYS A 105 -5.12 -14.38 7.01
N ARG A 106 -4.42 -13.25 6.98
CA ARG A 106 -4.78 -12.04 7.74
C ARG A 106 -5.04 -10.85 6.81
N VAL A 107 -5.99 -10.01 7.20
CA VAL A 107 -6.25 -8.69 6.62
C VAL A 107 -6.00 -7.65 7.71
N PHE A 108 -5.13 -6.69 7.44
CA PHE A 108 -4.77 -5.62 8.35
C PHE A 108 -5.31 -4.28 7.85
N LEU A 109 -5.77 -3.45 8.77
CA LEU A 109 -6.34 -2.14 8.47
C LEU A 109 -6.04 -1.14 9.58
N THR A 110 -5.93 0.15 9.24
CA THR A 110 -5.91 1.24 10.22
C THR A 110 -7.22 2.01 10.17
N THR A 111 -7.73 2.42 11.33
CA THR A 111 -8.94 3.23 11.43
C THR A 111 -8.84 4.23 12.57
N ALA A 112 -9.68 5.26 12.56
CA ALA A 112 -9.78 6.23 13.63
C ALA A 112 -11.23 6.40 14.10
N ASP A 113 -11.48 6.17 15.39
CA ASP A 113 -12.72 6.56 16.06
C ASP A 113 -12.59 8.05 16.42
N GLU A 114 -13.18 8.93 15.59
CA GLU A 114 -13.08 10.38 15.77
C GLU A 114 -13.87 10.90 16.98
N VAL A 115 -14.95 10.20 17.38
CA VAL A 115 -15.76 10.56 18.56
C VAL A 115 -14.97 10.29 19.83
N LYS A 116 -14.39 9.09 19.93
CA LYS A 116 -13.60 8.69 21.10
C LYS A 116 -12.13 9.10 20.97
N LYS A 117 -11.74 9.72 19.84
CA LYS A 117 -10.38 10.15 19.49
C LYS A 117 -9.35 9.03 19.63
N ARG A 118 -9.58 7.89 18.99
CA ARG A 118 -8.68 6.72 19.03
C ARG A 118 -8.19 6.36 17.64
N GLN A 119 -6.88 6.16 17.51
CA GLN A 119 -6.26 5.59 16.31
C GLN A 119 -5.94 4.11 16.56
N LEU A 120 -6.41 3.24 15.67
CA LEU A 120 -6.44 1.80 15.85
C LEU A 120 -5.74 1.07 14.70
N ALA A 121 -5.09 -0.04 15.01
CA ALA A 121 -4.73 -1.09 14.06
C ALA A 121 -5.65 -2.30 14.28
N LEU A 122 -6.12 -2.91 13.19
CA LEU A 122 -7.05 -4.03 13.20
C LEU A 122 -6.46 -5.21 12.45
N CYS A 123 -6.80 -6.42 12.87
CA CYS A 123 -6.52 -7.65 12.14
C CYS A 123 -7.77 -8.51 12.04
N PHE A 124 -8.05 -8.99 10.85
CA PHE A 124 -9.16 -9.85 10.53
C PHE A 124 -8.66 -11.17 9.93
N ASP A 125 -9.41 -12.23 10.17
CA ASP A 125 -9.26 -13.47 9.43
C ASP A 125 -9.72 -13.25 7.98
N ARG A 126 -8.83 -13.54 7.02
CA ARG A 126 -9.07 -13.29 5.60
C ARG A 126 -10.23 -14.10 5.03
N ALA A 127 -10.46 -15.31 5.54
CA ALA A 127 -11.49 -16.21 5.01
C ALA A 127 -12.88 -15.85 5.50
N THR A 128 -13.00 -15.38 6.74
CA THR A 128 -14.28 -15.17 7.43
C THR A 128 -14.64 -13.71 7.68
N GLY A 129 -13.66 -12.79 7.60
CA GLY A 129 -13.83 -11.40 7.99
C GLY A 129 -13.93 -11.17 9.50
N LYS A 130 -13.74 -12.22 10.31
CA LYS A 130 -13.82 -12.13 11.78
C LYS A 130 -12.68 -11.26 12.31
N LEU A 131 -12.98 -10.30 13.18
CA LEU A 131 -11.97 -9.53 13.92
C LEU A 131 -11.19 -10.48 14.84
N LEU A 132 -9.88 -10.56 14.63
CA LEU A 132 -8.97 -11.38 15.44
C LEU A 132 -8.42 -10.56 16.61
N TRP A 133 -7.99 -9.33 16.33
CA TRP A 133 -7.54 -8.39 17.35
C TRP A 133 -7.70 -6.94 16.89
N GLN A 134 -7.74 -6.05 17.88
CA GLN A 134 -7.74 -4.60 17.71
C GLN A 134 -6.78 -3.99 18.73
N VAL A 135 -5.88 -3.13 18.25
CA VAL A 135 -4.88 -2.46 19.07
C VAL A 135 -5.09 -0.96 18.99
N GLN A 136 -5.20 -0.31 20.14
CA GLN A 136 -5.22 1.16 20.22
C GLN A 136 -3.79 1.68 20.28
N LEU A 137 -3.41 2.51 19.30
CA LEU A 137 -2.06 3.05 19.17
C LEU A 137 -1.93 4.46 19.72
N HIS A 138 -2.99 5.26 19.60
CA HIS A 138 -3.06 6.61 20.18
C HIS A 138 -4.45 6.92 20.71
N GLN A 139 -4.49 7.83 21.69
CA GLN A 139 -5.69 8.39 22.32
C GLN A 139 -5.56 9.91 22.38
N GLY A 140 -6.61 10.64 21.99
CA GLY A 140 -6.58 12.10 21.92
C GLY A 140 -5.64 12.61 20.83
N GLY A 141 -5.25 13.89 20.91
CA GLY A 141 -4.23 14.47 20.01
C GLY A 141 -4.63 14.61 18.54
N PHE A 142 -5.93 14.59 18.25
CA PHE A 142 -6.44 14.80 16.89
C PHE A 142 -6.45 16.29 16.59
N ASP A 143 -5.54 16.72 15.73
CA ASP A 143 -5.43 18.09 15.22
C ASP A 143 -6.45 18.36 14.10
N HIS A 144 -6.49 19.60 13.57
CA HIS A 144 -7.37 19.93 12.44
C HIS A 144 -7.03 19.09 11.19
N ASN A 145 -8.04 18.45 10.59
CA ASN A 145 -7.90 17.62 9.41
C ASN A 145 -8.87 18.06 8.29
N ASN A 146 -8.51 17.85 7.03
CA ASN A 146 -9.44 18.13 5.92
C ASN A 146 -10.61 17.12 5.97
N LYS A 147 -11.83 17.56 5.63
CA LYS A 147 -13.02 16.69 5.56
C LYS A 147 -12.87 15.49 4.63
N LYS A 148 -12.11 15.64 3.55
CA LYS A 148 -11.75 14.60 2.58
C LYS A 148 -10.60 13.70 3.04
N ASN A 149 -10.04 13.94 4.21
CA ASN A 149 -9.02 13.10 4.82
C ASN A 149 -9.59 12.43 6.09
N SER A 150 -8.90 11.39 6.57
CA SER A 150 -9.19 10.71 7.84
C SER A 150 -7.96 10.77 8.75
N PHE A 151 -8.12 10.46 10.04
CA PHE A 151 -6.97 10.29 10.95
C PHE A 151 -6.28 8.92 10.79
N ALA A 152 -6.67 8.13 9.78
CA ALA A 152 -6.13 6.82 9.49
C ALA A 152 -6.06 6.55 7.98
N SER A 153 -5.49 7.49 7.23
CA SER A 153 -5.36 7.38 5.76
C SER A 153 -4.10 6.62 5.32
N SER A 154 -3.07 6.55 6.17
CA SER A 154 -1.86 5.77 5.89
C SER A 154 -2.18 4.27 5.88
N THR A 155 -1.78 3.58 4.80
CA THR A 155 -1.87 2.13 4.68
C THR A 155 -0.82 1.46 5.58
N ILE A 156 -1.24 0.47 6.38
CA ILE A 156 -0.33 -0.34 7.20
C ILE A 156 0.56 -1.21 6.31
N ALA A 157 1.86 -1.25 6.54
CA ALA A 157 2.77 -2.14 5.81
C ALA A 157 3.08 -3.39 6.63
N CYS A 158 3.25 -4.54 5.99
CA CYS A 158 3.60 -5.80 6.63
C CYS A 158 4.82 -6.41 5.93
N ASP A 159 5.84 -6.82 6.70
CA ASP A 159 7.01 -7.51 6.13
C ASP A 159 6.92 -9.04 6.20
N GLY A 160 5.75 -9.57 6.55
CA GLY A 160 5.52 -10.98 6.83
C GLY A 160 5.66 -11.36 8.31
N GLN A 161 6.34 -10.54 9.11
CA GLN A 161 6.57 -10.80 10.55
C GLN A 161 6.14 -9.62 11.44
N ARG A 162 6.23 -8.40 10.91
CA ARG A 162 5.95 -7.15 11.60
C ARG A 162 5.00 -6.31 10.77
N LEU A 163 4.23 -5.49 11.47
CA LEU A 163 3.37 -4.47 10.91
C LEU A 163 3.95 -3.10 11.22
N PHE A 164 3.89 -2.18 10.28
CA PHE A 164 4.36 -0.79 10.44
C PHE A 164 3.19 0.14 10.20
N VAL A 165 2.80 0.83 11.27
CA VAL A 165 1.67 1.76 11.28
C VAL A 165 2.20 3.17 11.44
N VAL A 166 1.72 4.10 10.61
CA VAL A 166 2.08 5.51 10.70
C VAL A 166 0.83 6.35 10.95
N PHE A 167 0.91 7.21 11.95
CA PHE A 167 -0.16 8.15 12.30
C PHE A 167 0.38 9.55 12.54
N TRP A 168 -0.41 10.55 12.17
CA TRP A 168 -0.26 11.90 12.70
C TRP A 168 -1.08 12.03 13.99
N ASN A 169 -0.41 12.37 15.09
CA ASN A 169 -1.01 12.52 16.41
C ASN A 169 -0.19 13.50 17.28
N GLN A 170 -0.86 14.36 18.04
CA GLN A 170 -0.23 15.35 18.93
C GLN A 170 0.85 16.19 18.22
N GLY A 171 0.52 16.74 17.04
CA GLY A 171 1.46 17.58 16.30
C GLY A 171 2.71 16.86 15.79
N ALA A 172 2.71 15.52 15.68
CA ALA A 172 3.87 14.77 15.21
C ALA A 172 3.50 13.52 14.39
N ILE A 173 4.40 13.11 13.50
CA ILE A 173 4.31 11.81 12.83
C ILE A 173 4.91 10.75 13.74
N TRP A 174 4.16 9.69 13.98
CA TRP A 174 4.55 8.54 14.77
C TRP A 174 4.56 7.28 13.92
N THR A 175 5.58 6.45 14.09
CA THR A 175 5.64 5.11 13.52
C THR A 175 5.63 4.09 14.64
N THR A 176 4.79 3.07 14.51
CA THR A 176 4.69 1.96 15.46
C THR A 176 4.91 0.66 14.73
N ALA A 177 5.79 -0.20 15.25
CA ALA A 177 5.87 -1.58 14.84
C ALA A 177 5.09 -2.48 15.78
N LEU A 178 4.29 -3.37 15.20
CA LEU A 178 3.63 -4.46 15.89
C LEU A 178 4.15 -5.80 15.35
N ASP A 179 4.05 -6.86 16.13
CA ASP A 179 4.09 -8.21 15.57
C ASP A 179 2.75 -8.56 14.89
N LEU A 180 2.62 -9.80 14.39
CA LEU A 180 1.37 -10.22 13.74
C LEU A 180 0.22 -10.42 14.74
N GLN A 181 0.51 -10.62 16.03
CA GLN A 181 -0.41 -10.83 17.14
C GLN A 181 -0.96 -9.50 17.69
N GLY A 182 -0.38 -8.38 17.27
CA GLY A 182 -0.77 -7.03 17.68
C GLY A 182 0.03 -6.51 18.87
N GLU A 183 1.08 -7.22 19.31
CA GLU A 183 1.95 -6.73 20.37
C GLU A 183 2.86 -5.62 19.84
N ARG A 184 3.02 -4.55 20.61
CA ARG A 184 3.86 -3.42 20.23
C ARG A 184 5.34 -3.75 20.46
N LEU A 185 6.09 -3.80 19.37
CA LEU A 185 7.54 -4.03 19.38
C LEU A 185 8.30 -2.74 19.69
N TRP A 186 7.96 -1.65 19.01
CA TRP A 186 8.53 -0.33 19.24
C TRP A 186 7.62 0.78 18.71
N GLN A 187 7.84 2.00 19.19
CA GLN A 187 7.16 3.20 18.68
C GLN A 187 8.13 4.38 18.71
N VAL A 188 8.19 5.13 17.61
CA VAL A 188 9.14 6.23 17.40
C VAL A 188 8.41 7.47 16.89
N LYS A 189 8.72 8.61 17.48
CA LYS A 189 8.37 9.93 16.96
C LYS A 189 9.30 10.25 15.79
N VAL A 190 8.76 10.35 14.58
CA VAL A 190 9.53 10.60 13.35
C VAL A 190 9.90 12.07 13.22
N ALA A 191 8.91 12.96 13.42
CA ALA A 191 9.08 14.39 13.25
C ALA A 191 7.92 15.16 13.87
N ASP A 192 8.18 16.37 14.38
CA ASP A 192 7.13 17.37 14.59
C ASP A 192 6.50 17.71 13.24
N PHE A 193 5.17 17.72 13.18
CA PHE A 193 4.42 17.80 11.94
C PHE A 193 3.37 18.89 12.00
N VAL A 194 3.41 19.76 11.00
CA VAL A 194 2.40 20.79 10.78
C VAL A 194 1.76 20.52 9.43
N SER A 195 0.46 20.28 9.48
CA SER A 195 -0.34 19.88 8.35
C SER A 195 -1.01 21.07 7.65
N HIS A 196 -1.33 20.90 6.36
CA HIS A 196 -2.34 21.72 5.68
C HIS A 196 -3.65 20.93 5.49
N GLN A 197 -3.59 19.71 4.94
CA GLN A 197 -4.79 18.91 4.61
C GLN A 197 -4.89 17.54 5.32
N GLY A 198 -4.00 17.26 6.27
CA GLY A 198 -3.89 16.02 7.03
C GLY A 198 -2.63 15.22 6.71
N TYR A 199 -2.66 13.91 6.98
CA TYR A 199 -1.55 13.00 6.70
C TYR A 199 -2.05 11.72 6.02
N SER A 200 -1.38 11.26 4.97
CA SER A 200 -1.73 10.04 4.24
C SER A 200 -0.54 9.23 3.74
N ALA A 201 0.69 9.70 3.93
CA ALA A 201 1.86 9.00 3.43
C ALA A 201 2.02 7.66 4.15
N SER A 202 2.06 6.57 3.39
CA SER A 202 2.25 5.21 3.87
C SER A 202 3.73 4.88 4.01
N PRO A 203 4.15 4.09 5.02
CA PRO A 203 5.54 3.65 5.15
C PRO A 203 5.93 2.74 3.98
N VAL A 204 7.21 2.79 3.61
CA VAL A 204 7.78 1.87 2.62
C VAL A 204 8.86 1.00 3.28
N ILE A 205 8.74 -0.32 3.13
CA ILE A 205 9.75 -1.27 3.59
C ILE A 205 10.80 -1.46 2.50
N TYR A 206 12.07 -1.54 2.86
CA TYR A 206 13.13 -1.90 1.92
C TYR A 206 14.27 -2.59 2.64
N GLN A 207 14.48 -3.87 2.33
CA GLN A 207 15.47 -4.71 3.03
C GLN A 207 15.23 -4.66 4.56
N ASN A 208 16.22 -4.22 5.33
CA ASN A 208 16.12 -4.06 6.78
C ASN A 208 15.50 -2.71 7.22
N LEU A 209 15.07 -1.87 6.29
CA LEU A 209 14.58 -0.52 6.58
C LEU A 209 13.06 -0.42 6.49
N VAL A 210 12.51 0.46 7.32
CA VAL A 210 11.21 1.09 7.12
C VAL A 210 11.43 2.58 6.97
N VAL A 211 10.92 3.16 5.87
CA VAL A 211 11.09 4.58 5.54
C VAL A 211 9.76 5.28 5.60
N VAL A 212 9.74 6.43 6.28
CA VAL A 212 8.54 7.25 6.52
C VAL A 212 8.76 8.67 6.04
N ALA A 213 7.78 9.18 5.30
CA ALA A 213 7.77 10.57 4.85
C ALA A 213 7.00 11.45 5.84
N ALA A 214 7.57 12.61 6.17
CA ALA A 214 6.95 13.63 7.00
C ALA A 214 7.15 15.00 6.34
N ASP A 215 6.73 15.16 5.08
CA ASP A 215 6.79 16.45 4.38
C ASP A 215 5.86 17.47 5.09
N SER A 216 6.46 18.39 5.83
CA SER A 216 5.77 19.28 6.76
C SER A 216 5.95 20.74 6.39
N LYS A 217 4.91 21.56 6.58
CA LYS A 217 4.99 23.00 6.35
C LYS A 217 5.61 23.75 7.54
N GLY A 218 6.13 24.96 7.28
CA GLY A 218 6.42 25.96 8.31
C GLY A 218 7.37 25.49 9.41
N LYS A 219 6.91 25.49 10.66
CA LYS A 219 7.73 25.17 11.85
C LYS A 219 7.96 23.67 12.07
N GLY A 220 7.26 22.79 11.34
CA GLY A 220 7.49 21.36 11.47
C GLY A 220 8.82 20.90 10.86
N THR A 221 9.14 19.63 11.11
CA THR A 221 10.35 18.96 10.62
C THR A 221 9.99 18.20 9.36
N SER A 222 10.39 18.74 8.20
CA SER A 222 10.16 18.10 6.90
C SER A 222 11.29 17.12 6.58
N CYS A 223 11.00 15.82 6.50
CA CYS A 223 12.01 14.80 6.26
C CYS A 223 11.49 13.52 5.60
N LEU A 224 12.42 12.71 5.06
CA LEU A 224 12.26 11.26 5.05
C LEU A 224 13.18 10.67 6.10
N LEU A 225 12.65 9.76 6.91
CA LEU A 225 13.39 9.04 7.93
C LEU A 225 13.38 7.55 7.60
N ALA A 226 14.56 6.94 7.48
CA ALA A 226 14.70 5.49 7.47
C ALA A 226 15.14 4.99 8.83
N MET A 227 14.43 3.97 9.30
CA MET A 227 14.70 3.30 10.56
C MET A 227 15.00 1.84 10.29
N ASP A 228 15.83 1.24 11.13
CA ASP A 228 15.94 -0.20 11.21
C ASP A 228 14.58 -0.79 11.61
N ARG A 229 14.04 -1.67 10.77
CA ARG A 229 12.67 -2.16 10.92
C ARG A 229 12.48 -3.05 12.16
N GLN A 230 13.56 -3.57 12.74
CA GLN A 230 13.49 -4.43 13.93
C GLN A 230 13.47 -3.60 15.22
N THR A 231 14.22 -2.50 15.25
CA THR A 231 14.49 -1.74 16.47
C THR A 231 13.88 -0.35 16.49
N GLY A 232 13.48 0.19 15.34
CA GLY A 232 13.02 1.57 15.18
C GLY A 232 14.16 2.60 15.24
N LYS A 233 15.42 2.18 15.39
CA LYS A 233 16.56 3.11 15.42
C LYS A 233 16.75 3.78 14.07
N GLU A 234 17.00 5.08 14.08
CA GLU A 234 17.35 5.84 12.88
C GLU A 234 18.60 5.25 12.21
N VAL A 235 18.54 5.10 10.89
CA VAL A 235 19.68 4.68 10.04
C VAL A 235 20.15 5.85 9.19
N TRP A 236 19.21 6.55 8.56
CA TRP A 236 19.47 7.80 7.85
C TRP A 236 18.24 8.69 7.85
N GLN A 237 18.48 9.99 7.73
CA GLN A 237 17.44 10.99 7.55
C GLN A 237 17.85 11.96 6.46
N ILE A 238 16.90 12.34 5.60
CA ILE A 238 17.08 13.43 4.66
C ILE A 238 16.15 14.58 5.01
N LYS A 239 16.67 15.80 4.92
CA LYS A 239 15.85 17.02 5.01
C LYS A 239 15.07 17.17 3.71
N ARG A 240 13.78 17.47 3.83
CA ARG A 240 12.89 17.79 2.70
C ARG A 240 12.52 19.27 2.76
N PRO A 241 12.08 19.89 1.65
CA PRO A 241 11.59 21.26 1.70
C PRO A 241 10.43 21.39 2.69
N LYS A 242 10.34 22.53 3.38
CA LYS A 242 9.33 22.80 4.42
C LYS A 242 7.96 23.19 3.81
N MET A 243 7.41 22.30 3.00
CA MET A 243 6.16 22.47 2.27
C MET A 243 5.21 21.31 2.59
N PRO A 244 3.88 21.54 2.57
CA PRO A 244 2.92 20.45 2.76
C PRO A 244 2.93 19.52 1.56
N ASN A 245 2.89 18.21 1.81
CA ASN A 245 2.80 17.17 0.78
C ASN A 245 2.29 15.86 1.41
N TYR A 246 1.67 14.98 0.61
CA TYR A 246 0.94 13.82 1.15
C TYR A 246 1.31 12.48 0.49
N VAL A 247 2.36 12.51 -0.34
CA VAL A 247 2.81 11.41 -1.17
C VAL A 247 3.40 10.27 -0.33
N SER A 248 2.96 9.04 -0.57
CA SER A 248 3.65 7.87 -0.03
C SER A 248 4.94 7.61 -0.84
N PRO A 249 6.11 7.45 -0.18
CA PRO A 249 7.35 7.07 -0.85
C PRO A 249 7.19 5.71 -1.52
N ILE A 250 7.86 5.52 -2.67
CA ILE A 250 7.77 4.29 -3.44
C ILE A 250 9.13 3.89 -3.98
N ILE A 251 9.39 2.60 -4.16
CA ILE A 251 10.68 2.13 -4.66
C ILE A 251 10.49 1.34 -5.94
N PHE A 252 11.29 1.66 -6.94
CA PHE A 252 11.39 0.92 -8.19
C PHE A 252 12.84 0.65 -8.54
N LYS A 253 13.08 -0.45 -9.25
CA LYS A 253 14.36 -0.70 -9.89
C LYS A 253 14.40 -0.01 -11.25
N LEU A 254 15.19 1.06 -11.36
CA LEU A 254 15.27 1.94 -12.53
C LEU A 254 16.75 2.20 -12.85
N ALA A 255 17.11 2.17 -14.14
CA ALA A 255 18.50 2.33 -14.59
C ALA A 255 19.51 1.44 -13.81
N GLY A 256 19.12 0.19 -13.54
CA GLY A 256 19.94 -0.78 -12.81
C GLY A 256 20.02 -0.59 -11.29
N LYS A 257 19.40 0.45 -10.72
CA LYS A 257 19.45 0.79 -9.28
C LYS A 257 18.07 0.72 -8.66
N ASP A 258 17.99 0.30 -7.39
CA ASP A 258 16.80 0.55 -6.58
C ASP A 258 16.74 2.03 -6.23
N GLN A 259 15.61 2.67 -6.48
CA GLN A 259 15.44 4.11 -6.26
C GLN A 259 14.18 4.35 -5.45
N LEU A 260 14.31 5.04 -4.31
CA LEU A 260 13.17 5.61 -3.58
C LEU A 260 12.76 6.90 -4.27
N LEU A 261 11.51 6.99 -4.68
CA LEU A 261 10.96 8.09 -5.45
C LEU A 261 10.01 8.91 -4.59
N MET A 262 10.13 10.23 -4.71
CA MET A 262 9.21 11.22 -4.16
C MET A 262 8.83 12.24 -5.22
N ALA A 263 7.62 12.76 -5.11
CA ALA A 263 7.15 13.92 -5.85
C ALA A 263 6.51 14.92 -4.88
N GLY A 264 6.46 16.17 -5.30
CA GLY A 264 5.89 17.26 -4.51
C GLY A 264 6.97 18.10 -3.84
N CYS A 265 6.53 19.14 -3.13
CA CYS A 265 7.41 20.20 -2.66
C CYS A 265 8.20 20.85 -3.81
N GLU A 266 7.59 20.97 -4.99
CA GLU A 266 8.19 21.48 -6.24
C GLU A 266 9.33 20.63 -6.81
N LEU A 267 9.49 19.40 -6.31
CA LEU A 267 10.54 18.48 -6.71
C LEU A 267 10.00 17.14 -7.20
N MET A 268 10.74 16.57 -8.13
CA MET A 268 10.78 15.13 -8.41
C MET A 268 12.16 14.64 -8.03
N SER A 269 12.23 13.63 -7.16
CA SER A 269 13.50 13.17 -6.60
C SER A 269 13.59 11.64 -6.59
N GLY A 270 14.76 11.12 -6.91
CA GLY A 270 15.14 9.72 -6.73
C GLY A 270 16.33 9.60 -5.77
N PHE A 271 16.19 8.76 -4.75
CA PHE A 271 17.21 8.53 -3.72
C PHE A 271 17.65 7.08 -3.70
N ASP A 272 18.90 6.81 -3.30
CA ASP A 272 19.32 5.48 -2.92
C ASP A 272 18.60 5.09 -1.61
N PRO A 273 17.76 4.05 -1.61
CA PRO A 273 16.94 3.69 -0.44
C PRO A 273 17.76 3.17 0.75
N ARG A 274 19.02 2.75 0.55
CA ARG A 274 19.90 2.26 1.63
C ARG A 274 20.56 3.40 2.39
N THR A 275 20.82 4.51 1.72
CA THR A 275 21.66 5.60 2.25
C THR A 275 20.98 6.96 2.30
N GLY A 276 19.84 7.13 1.63
CA GLY A 276 19.17 8.41 1.46
C GLY A 276 19.88 9.37 0.48
N LYS A 277 21.01 8.97 -0.13
CA LYS A 277 21.73 9.83 -1.08
C LYS A 277 20.89 10.12 -2.31
N VAL A 278 20.85 11.38 -2.73
CA VAL A 278 20.20 11.79 -3.98
C VAL A 278 20.91 11.11 -5.15
N ILE A 279 20.14 10.39 -5.97
CA ILE A 279 20.60 9.87 -7.27
C ILE A 279 20.34 10.92 -8.34
N TRP A 280 19.14 11.51 -8.31
CA TRP A 280 18.71 12.55 -9.24
C TRP A 280 17.61 13.39 -8.59
N GLU A 281 17.51 14.64 -9.02
CA GLU A 281 16.51 15.58 -8.56
C GLU A 281 16.32 16.67 -9.62
N CYS A 282 15.06 16.94 -9.96
CA CYS A 282 14.74 18.00 -10.90
C CYS A 282 13.54 18.84 -10.41
N PRO A 283 13.49 20.13 -10.77
CA PRO A 283 12.30 20.94 -10.54
C PRO A 283 11.10 20.32 -11.27
N GLY A 284 10.03 20.05 -10.53
CA GLY A 284 8.86 19.42 -11.11
C GLY A 284 7.78 19.06 -10.11
N SER A 285 6.58 18.87 -10.65
CA SER A 285 5.34 18.71 -9.91
C SER A 285 4.92 19.98 -9.19
N THR A 286 3.84 19.88 -8.42
CA THR A 286 3.30 21.00 -7.65
C THR A 286 3.76 20.95 -6.20
N THR A 287 3.49 21.98 -5.41
CA THR A 287 3.81 21.99 -3.98
C THR A 287 3.17 20.80 -3.27
N GLU A 288 1.85 20.67 -3.40
CA GLU A 288 1.09 19.56 -2.79
C GLU A 288 0.78 18.51 -3.85
N CYS A 289 1.23 17.28 -3.60
CA CYS A 289 0.84 16.08 -4.32
C CYS A 289 0.19 15.10 -3.35
N VAL A 290 -0.79 14.33 -3.83
CA VAL A 290 -1.45 13.28 -3.02
C VAL A 290 -1.06 11.91 -3.55
N GLY A 291 -1.22 11.68 -4.85
CA GLY A 291 -0.90 10.40 -5.48
C GLY A 291 0.60 10.08 -5.44
N SER A 292 0.92 8.81 -5.15
CA SER A 292 2.28 8.30 -5.30
C SER A 292 2.74 8.35 -6.74
N VAL A 293 4.04 8.56 -6.90
CA VAL A 293 4.76 8.41 -8.17
C VAL A 293 4.52 7.01 -8.74
N VAL A 294 4.36 6.92 -10.06
CA VAL A 294 4.35 5.64 -10.78
C VAL A 294 5.51 5.56 -11.77
N ALA A 295 5.98 4.36 -12.07
CA ALA A 295 7.09 4.16 -12.98
C ALA A 295 6.83 3.04 -13.97
N SER A 296 7.37 3.17 -15.18
CA SER A 296 7.36 2.14 -16.21
C SER A 296 8.52 2.36 -17.16
N GLN A 297 9.27 1.30 -17.48
CA GLN A 297 10.32 1.31 -18.51
C GLN A 297 11.37 2.44 -18.34
N GLY A 298 11.81 2.70 -17.10
CA GLY A 298 12.81 3.76 -16.82
C GLY A 298 12.24 5.19 -16.77
N LEU A 299 10.93 5.33 -16.98
CA LEU A 299 10.21 6.59 -16.89
C LEU A 299 9.44 6.67 -15.57
N VAL A 300 9.35 7.88 -15.04
CA VAL A 300 8.72 8.18 -13.76
C VAL A 300 7.71 9.30 -13.95
N PHE A 301 6.50 9.07 -13.43
CA PHE A 301 5.35 9.94 -13.64
C PHE A 301 4.77 10.41 -12.30
N ALA A 302 4.44 11.68 -12.24
CA ALA A 302 3.73 12.27 -11.13
C ALA A 302 2.70 13.27 -11.62
N SER A 303 1.70 13.51 -10.80
CA SER A 303 0.72 14.57 -10.99
C SER A 303 0.51 15.32 -9.70
N GLY A 304 0.32 16.63 -9.84
CA GLY A 304 0.13 17.55 -8.74
C GLY A 304 -0.97 18.57 -9.05
N GLY A 305 -1.54 19.17 -8.01
CA GLY A 305 -2.76 19.98 -8.13
C GLY A 305 -2.82 21.28 -7.35
N TYR A 306 -1.81 21.63 -6.54
CA TYR A 306 -1.78 22.90 -5.83
C TYR A 306 -0.36 23.47 -5.65
N PRO A 307 -0.13 24.78 -5.88
CA PRO A 307 -1.09 25.76 -6.42
C PRO A 307 -1.24 25.69 -7.96
N LYS A 308 -0.40 24.91 -8.62
CA LYS A 308 -0.40 24.68 -10.08
C LYS A 308 -1.11 23.38 -10.43
N HIS A 309 -1.25 23.08 -11.72
CA HIS A 309 -1.85 21.85 -12.23
C HIS A 309 -0.92 21.23 -13.27
N GLU A 310 -0.43 20.03 -13.00
CA GLU A 310 0.54 19.40 -13.88
C GLU A 310 0.52 17.88 -13.75
N THR A 311 0.63 17.19 -14.88
CA THR A 311 1.15 15.82 -14.96
C THR A 311 2.42 15.85 -15.78
N LEU A 312 3.45 15.14 -15.33
CA LEU A 312 4.77 15.17 -15.96
C LEU A 312 5.44 13.79 -15.99
N CYS A 313 6.39 13.64 -16.90
CA CYS A 313 7.27 12.49 -17.00
C CYS A 313 8.73 12.92 -16.91
N VAL A 314 9.49 12.22 -16.07
CA VAL A 314 10.94 12.38 -15.97
C VAL A 314 11.65 11.08 -16.30
N ARG A 315 12.87 11.20 -16.81
CA ARG A 315 13.77 10.07 -17.01
C ARG A 315 14.53 9.76 -15.72
N ALA A 316 14.42 8.53 -15.22
CA ALA A 316 15.01 8.13 -13.94
C ALA A 316 16.39 7.47 -14.08
N ASP A 317 17.24 8.04 -14.93
CA ASP A 317 18.59 7.56 -15.24
C ASP A 317 19.70 8.48 -14.73
N GLY A 318 19.36 9.54 -14.00
CA GLY A 318 20.33 10.55 -13.54
C GLY A 318 20.42 11.79 -14.42
N SER A 319 19.75 11.81 -15.57
CA SER A 319 19.80 12.96 -16.50
C SER A 319 19.06 14.21 -16.00
N ASN A 320 18.18 14.08 -15.00
CA ASN A 320 17.25 15.13 -14.56
C ASN A 320 16.33 15.65 -15.69
N GLU A 321 16.17 14.87 -16.76
CA GLU A 321 15.41 15.29 -17.95
C GLU A 321 13.91 15.10 -17.73
N ILE A 322 13.15 16.17 -17.96
CA ILE A 322 11.70 16.09 -18.13
C ILE A 322 11.39 15.83 -19.61
N LEU A 323 10.75 14.70 -19.91
CA LEU A 323 10.42 14.32 -21.28
C LEU A 323 9.20 15.05 -21.81
N TRP A 324 8.18 15.18 -20.97
CA TRP A 324 6.95 15.88 -21.32
C TRP A 324 6.20 16.32 -20.06
N ARG A 325 5.33 17.32 -20.25
CA ARG A 325 4.43 17.90 -19.26
C ARG A 325 3.09 18.20 -19.91
N ASN A 326 2.00 18.04 -19.16
CA ASN A 326 0.69 18.53 -19.56
C ASN A 326 -0.02 19.17 -18.35
N ARG A 327 -1.14 19.86 -18.60
CA ARG A 327 -1.90 20.60 -17.57
C ARG A 327 -3.01 19.77 -16.91
N VAL A 328 -3.08 18.47 -17.18
CA VAL A 328 -4.11 17.61 -16.58
C VAL A 328 -3.77 17.39 -15.12
N LYS A 329 -4.73 17.75 -14.26
CA LYS A 329 -4.62 17.57 -12.82
C LYS A 329 -5.24 16.23 -12.42
N VAL A 330 -4.39 15.34 -11.95
CA VAL A 330 -4.76 14.17 -11.15
C VAL A 330 -4.29 14.48 -9.73
N TYR A 331 -5.18 15.04 -8.90
CA TYR A 331 -4.75 15.59 -7.61
C TYR A 331 -4.86 14.56 -6.51
N VAL A 332 -6.09 14.14 -6.17
CA VAL A 332 -6.34 13.11 -5.15
C VAL A 332 -6.20 11.70 -5.72
N PRO A 333 -6.76 11.37 -6.91
CA PRO A 333 -6.58 10.03 -7.49
C PRO A 333 -5.10 9.72 -7.80
N SER A 334 -4.80 8.45 -8.04
CA SER A 334 -3.45 8.01 -8.42
C SER A 334 -3.35 7.65 -9.90
N LEU A 335 -2.19 7.91 -10.49
CA LEU A 335 -1.84 7.40 -11.81
C LEU A 335 -1.65 5.87 -11.79
N LEU A 336 -1.71 5.27 -12.97
CA LEU A 336 -1.29 3.89 -13.24
C LEU A 336 -0.40 3.87 -14.48
N ALA A 337 0.81 3.34 -14.38
CA ALA A 337 1.67 3.10 -15.53
C ALA A 337 1.68 1.60 -15.86
N TYR A 338 1.31 1.24 -17.09
CA TYR A 338 1.22 -0.15 -17.52
C TYR A 338 1.46 -0.27 -19.03
N GLN A 339 2.30 -1.24 -19.42
CA GLN A 339 2.58 -1.60 -20.81
C GLN A 339 2.87 -0.41 -21.76
N GLY A 340 3.68 0.56 -21.32
CA GLY A 340 4.04 1.70 -22.16
C GLY A 340 3.00 2.82 -22.21
N TYR A 341 1.97 2.75 -21.36
CA TYR A 341 0.95 3.78 -21.22
C TYR A 341 0.84 4.27 -19.78
N VAL A 342 0.32 5.49 -19.63
CA VAL A 342 -0.06 6.07 -18.34
C VAL A 342 -1.55 6.36 -18.36
N TYR A 343 -2.25 5.79 -17.40
CA TYR A 343 -3.67 5.94 -17.20
C TYR A 343 -3.93 6.87 -16.03
N ALA A 344 -4.93 7.73 -16.18
CA ALA A 344 -5.32 8.70 -15.19
C ALA A 344 -6.85 8.76 -15.06
N VAL A 345 -7.31 9.05 -13.84
CA VAL A 345 -8.68 9.50 -13.56
C VAL A 345 -8.56 10.80 -12.80
N THR A 346 -9.06 11.90 -13.35
CA THR A 346 -9.03 13.20 -12.68
C THR A 346 -10.09 13.26 -11.56
N ASP A 347 -9.94 14.18 -10.63
CA ASP A 347 -10.84 14.36 -9.48
C ASP A 347 -12.31 14.56 -9.88
N ASN A 348 -12.56 15.15 -11.06
CA ASN A 348 -13.91 15.34 -11.56
C ASN A 348 -14.43 14.16 -12.39
N GLY A 349 -13.62 13.12 -12.69
CA GLY A 349 -14.03 11.90 -13.41
C GLY A 349 -13.68 11.85 -14.90
N VAL A 350 -12.69 12.61 -15.38
CA VAL A 350 -12.19 12.45 -16.75
C VAL A 350 -11.10 11.39 -16.72
N THR A 351 -11.18 10.43 -17.62
CA THR A 351 -10.16 9.39 -17.78
C THR A 351 -9.29 9.72 -18.97
N TYR A 352 -8.00 9.42 -18.84
CA TYR A 352 -7.00 9.63 -19.89
C TYR A 352 -6.13 8.39 -20.04
N CYS A 353 -5.68 8.16 -21.26
CA CYS A 353 -4.52 7.33 -21.55
C CYS A 353 -3.52 8.14 -22.36
N TRP A 354 -2.27 8.17 -21.89
CA TRP A 354 -1.15 8.77 -22.60
C TRP A 354 -0.13 7.70 -22.97
N GLU A 355 0.48 7.83 -24.14
CA GLU A 355 1.71 7.11 -24.45
C GLU A 355 2.80 7.57 -23.47
N ALA A 356 3.39 6.62 -22.73
CA ALA A 356 4.29 6.92 -21.61
C ALA A 356 5.52 7.73 -22.03
N ARG A 357 6.06 7.49 -23.23
CA ARG A 357 7.29 8.15 -23.68
C ARG A 357 7.09 9.59 -24.13
N THR A 358 5.96 9.90 -24.74
CA THR A 358 5.74 11.19 -25.44
C THR A 358 4.68 12.06 -24.77
N GLY A 359 3.83 11.48 -23.92
CA GLY A 359 2.68 12.17 -23.34
C GLY A 359 1.53 12.36 -24.33
N LYS A 360 1.60 11.78 -25.53
CA LYS A 360 0.53 11.85 -26.52
C LYS A 360 -0.74 11.21 -25.97
N GLU A 361 -1.84 11.96 -25.99
CA GLU A 361 -3.17 11.44 -25.66
C GLU A 361 -3.59 10.38 -26.67
N MET A 362 -3.80 9.15 -26.18
CA MET A 362 -4.28 8.02 -26.96
C MET A 362 -5.80 7.99 -26.98
N TRP A 363 -6.41 8.29 -25.83
CA TRP A 363 -7.85 8.49 -25.68
C TRP A 363 -8.16 9.27 -24.41
N LYS A 364 -9.38 9.79 -24.37
CA LYS A 364 -9.98 10.49 -23.24
C LYS A 364 -11.47 10.16 -23.16
N ASP A 365 -11.97 9.88 -21.97
CA ASP A 365 -13.38 9.58 -21.74
C ASP A 365 -13.89 10.15 -20.42
N ARG A 366 -15.21 10.14 -20.19
CA ARG A 366 -15.90 10.67 -19.02
C ARG A 366 -16.56 9.54 -18.23
N LEU A 367 -16.09 9.35 -17.00
CA LEU A 367 -16.82 8.53 -16.04
C LEU A 367 -17.91 9.36 -15.32
N PRO A 368 -19.01 8.73 -14.90
CA PRO A 368 -20.00 9.37 -14.06
C PRO A 368 -19.42 9.65 -12.67
N GLY A 369 -19.67 10.85 -12.14
CA GLY A 369 -19.29 11.24 -10.77
C GLY A 369 -17.91 11.86 -10.62
N GLY A 370 -17.59 12.26 -9.38
CA GLY A 370 -16.27 12.73 -8.96
C GLY A 370 -15.50 11.62 -8.25
N PHE A 371 -14.17 11.71 -8.27
CA PHE A 371 -13.28 10.66 -7.79
C PHE A 371 -12.30 11.21 -6.75
N SER A 372 -12.14 10.45 -5.68
CA SER A 372 -11.13 10.60 -4.64
C SER A 372 -10.72 9.21 -4.23
N ALA A 373 -9.42 8.94 -4.13
CA ALA A 373 -8.87 7.66 -3.69
C ALA A 373 -7.80 7.90 -2.63
#